data_AF-A0AAV9JDP4-F1
#
_entry.id   AF-A0AAV9JDP4-F1
#
_cell.length_a   1.000
_cell.length_b   1.000
_cell.length_c   1.000
_cell.angle_alpha   90.00
_cell.angle_beta   90.00
_cell.angle_gamma   90.00
#
_symmetry.space_group_name_H-M   'P 1'
#
loop_
_entity.id
_entity.type
_entity.pdbx_description
1 polymer ?
#
loop_
_entity_poly.entity_id
_entity_poly.type
_entity_poly.pdbx_seq_one_letter_code
_entity_poly.pdbx_strand_id
1 'polypeptide(L)'
;MPADAVAGVLGVQSQGALACPKHFAAYNQDTNRFELDPEWKTVDVYVDKRVLHELYLPAFKAAVQEADVASAMCTYNMLNGYFTCENDWLRNTTLRQEWGFTGFVVADW
;
A
#
# COMPACT_ATOMS: atom_id res chain seq x y z
N MET A 1 1.10 -14.30 0.04
CA MET A 1 2.16 -14.26 1.08
C MET A 1 3.35 -13.45 0.56
N PRO A 2 4.33 -13.01 1.37
CA PRO A 2 5.44 -12.18 0.90
C PRO A 2 6.19 -12.76 -0.32
N ALA A 3 6.45 -14.07 -0.33
CA ALA A 3 7.09 -14.76 -1.45
C ALA A 3 6.33 -14.63 -2.78
N ASP A 4 5.00 -14.71 -2.75
CA ASP A 4 4.17 -14.58 -3.97
C ASP A 4 4.22 -13.16 -4.52
N ALA A 5 4.26 -12.15 -3.63
CA ALA A 5 4.36 -10.75 -4.03
C ALA A 5 5.70 -10.47 -4.73
N VAL A 6 6.80 -11.00 -4.17
CA VAL A 6 8.14 -10.91 -4.76
C VAL A 6 8.18 -11.57 -6.13
N ALA A 7 7.71 -12.82 -6.24
CA ALA A 7 7.68 -13.55 -7.50
C ALA A 7 6.83 -12.83 -8.57
N GLY A 8 5.68 -12.27 -8.18
CA GLY A 8 4.82 -11.51 -9.08
C GLY A 8 5.49 -10.23 -9.59
N VAL A 9 6.13 -9.45 -8.72
CA VAL A 9 6.87 -8.24 -9.10
C VAL A 9 8.02 -8.57 -10.04
N LEU A 10 8.87 -9.53 -9.68
CA LEU A 10 10.00 -9.94 -10.53
C LEU A 10 9.53 -10.48 -11.88
N GLY A 11 8.43 -11.26 -11.89
CA GLY A 11 7.82 -11.78 -13.11
C GLY A 11 7.40 -10.65 -14.06
N VAL A 12 6.62 -9.68 -13.57
CA VAL A 12 6.19 -8.53 -14.38
C VAL A 12 7.38 -7.69 -14.85
N GLN A 13 8.30 -7.36 -13.94
CA GLN A 13 9.44 -6.50 -14.24
C GLN A 13 10.45 -7.14 -15.19
N SER A 14 10.58 -8.47 -15.18
CA SER A 14 11.42 -9.20 -16.15
C SER A 14 10.96 -9.04 -17.61
N GLN A 15 9.71 -8.65 -17.83
CA GLN A 15 9.15 -8.42 -19.17
C GLN A 15 9.31 -6.97 -19.64
N GLY A 16 10.05 -6.13 -18.89
CA GLY A 16 10.20 -4.70 -19.18
C GLY A 16 8.99 -3.85 -18.81
N ALA A 17 8.02 -4.39 -18.07
CA ALA A 17 6.87 -3.66 -17.54
C ALA A 17 7.13 -3.20 -16.09
N LEU A 18 6.39 -2.19 -15.63
CA LEU A 18 6.48 -1.71 -14.24
C LEU A 18 5.41 -2.37 -13.39
N ALA A 19 5.80 -3.08 -12.34
CA ALA A 19 4.85 -3.66 -11.41
C ALA A 19 4.28 -2.60 -10.45
N CYS A 20 3.02 -2.79 -10.05
CA CYS A 20 2.30 -1.90 -9.13
C CYS A 20 1.49 -2.72 -8.11
N PRO A 21 2.09 -3.15 -6.98
CA PRO A 21 1.37 -3.77 -5.89
C PRO A 21 0.32 -2.83 -5.32
N LYS A 22 -0.84 -3.41 -5.03
CA LYS A 22 -2.03 -2.68 -4.56
C LYS A 22 -2.82 -3.51 -3.54
N HIS A 23 -3.60 -2.90 -2.65
CA HIS A 23 -3.73 -1.46 -2.41
C HIS A 23 -3.03 -1.15 -1.07
N PHE A 24 -2.10 -0.19 -1.08
CA PHE A 24 -1.22 0.15 0.04
C PHE A 24 -1.86 1.25 0.94
N ALA A 25 -2.42 0.95 2.11
CA ALA A 25 -2.50 -0.34 2.81
C ALA A 25 -3.81 -0.48 3.64
N ALA A 26 -4.00 -1.65 4.24
CA ALA A 26 -5.14 -1.98 5.12
C ALA A 26 -6.53 -1.87 4.46
N TYR A 27 -6.59 -2.18 3.17
CA TYR A 27 -7.79 -2.10 2.34
C TYR A 27 -8.44 -3.48 2.18
N ASN A 28 -9.06 -3.94 3.27
CA ASN A 28 -9.57 -5.31 3.41
C ASN A 28 -11.10 -5.41 3.50
N GLN A 29 -11.80 -4.28 3.36
CA GLN A 29 -13.25 -4.23 3.32
C GLN A 29 -13.73 -3.40 2.13
N ASP A 30 -14.84 -3.82 1.51
CA ASP A 30 -15.43 -3.07 0.40
C ASP A 30 -16.52 -2.08 0.84
N THR A 31 -17.15 -2.32 1.99
CA THR A 31 -18.18 -1.41 2.52
C THR A 31 -17.58 -0.05 2.87
N ASN A 32 -18.16 1.02 2.33
CA ASN A 32 -17.73 2.41 2.52
C ASN A 32 -16.26 2.65 2.19
N ARG A 33 -15.72 1.87 1.24
CA ARG A 33 -14.32 1.96 0.84
C ARG A 33 -14.02 3.26 0.07
N PHE A 34 -15.02 3.84 -0.58
CA PHE A 34 -14.95 5.06 -1.37
C PHE A 34 -16.23 5.89 -1.19
N GLU A 35 -16.08 7.20 -1.20
CA GLU A 35 -17.15 8.18 -0.98
C GLU A 35 -17.84 8.52 -2.31
N LEU A 36 -19.08 8.04 -2.48
CA LEU A 36 -19.97 8.48 -3.57
C LEU A 36 -21.11 9.37 -3.07
N ASP A 37 -21.31 9.42 -1.75
CA ASP A 37 -22.44 10.06 -1.11
C ASP A 37 -21.93 10.92 0.06
N PRO A 38 -22.26 12.23 0.09
CA PRO A 38 -21.80 13.15 1.14
C PRO A 38 -22.29 12.80 2.56
N GLU A 39 -23.26 11.89 2.71
CA GLU A 39 -23.65 11.36 4.02
C GLU A 39 -22.74 10.22 4.52
N TRP A 40 -22.03 9.54 3.61
CA TRP A 40 -21.23 8.35 3.91
C TRP A 40 -19.74 8.68 3.92
N LYS A 41 -19.16 8.75 5.12
CA LYS A 41 -17.71 8.87 5.26
C LYS A 41 -17.01 7.59 4.80
N THR A 42 -15.95 7.75 4.02
CA THR A 42 -14.97 6.69 3.77
C THR A 42 -14.57 6.03 5.09
N VAL A 43 -14.40 4.70 5.07
CA VAL A 43 -13.94 3.96 6.25
C VAL A 43 -12.56 4.42 6.70
N ASP A 44 -12.45 4.69 8.00
CA ASP A 44 -11.17 4.83 8.70
C ASP A 44 -10.85 3.53 9.44
N VAL A 45 -9.73 2.93 9.05
CA VAL A 45 -9.24 1.67 9.60
C VAL A 45 -8.29 2.01 10.77
N TYR A 46 -8.73 1.72 11.99
CA TYR A 46 -7.91 1.90 13.20
C TYR A 46 -7.12 0.65 13.53
N VAL A 47 -5.80 0.70 13.35
CA VAL A 47 -4.92 -0.45 13.53
C VAL A 47 -3.61 -0.01 14.18
N ASP A 48 -3.20 -0.76 15.21
CA ASP A 48 -1.92 -0.55 15.89
C ASP A 48 -0.73 -0.74 14.92
N LYS A 49 0.32 0.06 15.10
CA LYS A 49 1.51 0.02 14.24
C LYS A 49 2.15 -1.38 14.20
N ARG A 50 2.18 -2.10 15.32
CA ARG A 50 2.71 -3.47 15.37
C ARG A 50 1.91 -4.39 14.46
N VAL A 51 0.58 -4.30 14.53
CA VAL A 51 -0.30 -5.13 13.68
C VAL A 51 -0.13 -4.75 12.21
N LEU A 52 0.04 -3.47 11.87
CA LEU A 52 0.38 -3.06 10.51
C LEU A 52 1.67 -3.73 10.03
N HIS A 53 2.75 -3.63 10.80
CA HIS A 53 4.05 -4.21 10.42
C HIS A 53 4.07 -5.74 10.39
N GLU A 54 3.28 -6.40 11.23
CA GLU A 54 3.26 -7.87 11.32
C GLU A 54 2.27 -8.53 10.35
N LEU A 55 1.18 -7.85 9.98
CA LEU A 55 0.09 -8.45 9.19
C LEU A 55 -0.14 -7.80 7.82
N TYR A 56 -0.28 -6.48 7.77
CA TYR A 56 -0.74 -5.79 6.56
C TYR A 56 0.40 -5.41 5.61
N LEU A 57 1.54 -5.04 6.17
CA LEU A 57 2.69 -4.49 5.46
C LEU A 57 3.76 -5.49 4.97
N PRO A 58 3.91 -6.73 5.50
CA PRO A 58 5.02 -7.61 5.12
C PRO A 58 5.17 -7.87 3.61
N ALA A 59 4.05 -8.04 2.90
CA ALA A 59 4.10 -8.30 1.46
C ALA A 59 4.57 -7.08 0.65
N PHE A 60 4.17 -5.86 1.04
CA PHE A 60 4.64 -4.63 0.43
C PHE A 60 6.12 -4.38 0.75
N LYS A 61 6.52 -4.62 2.00
CA LYS A 61 7.93 -4.52 2.42
C LYS A 61 8.83 -5.44 1.59
N ALA A 62 8.43 -6.71 1.41
CA ALA A 62 9.16 -7.66 0.59
C ALA A 62 9.20 -7.22 -0.90
N ALA A 63 8.08 -6.74 -1.44
CA ALA A 63 8.06 -6.19 -2.80
C ALA A 63 9.06 -5.03 -2.99
N VAL A 64 9.23 -4.18 -1.99
CA VAL A 64 10.22 -3.09 -2.02
C VAL A 64 11.64 -3.62 -1.87
N GLN A 65 11.92 -4.37 -0.80
CA GLN A 65 13.30 -4.69 -0.42
C GLN A 65 13.90 -5.88 -1.17
N GLU A 66 13.08 -6.82 -1.63
CA GLU A 66 13.54 -8.06 -2.27
C GLU A 66 13.31 -8.04 -3.80
N ALA A 67 12.34 -7.26 -4.29
CA ALA A 67 11.97 -7.23 -5.70
C ALA A 67 12.18 -5.88 -6.40
N ASP A 68 12.65 -4.84 -5.69
CA ASP A 68 12.88 -3.49 -6.21
C ASP A 68 11.69 -2.99 -7.05
N VAL A 69 10.51 -2.98 -6.42
CA VAL A 69 9.27 -2.69 -7.14
C VAL A 69 9.23 -1.25 -7.66
N ALA A 70 8.82 -1.07 -8.91
CA ALA A 70 8.85 0.22 -9.60
C ALA A 70 7.79 1.23 -9.13
N SER A 71 6.63 0.74 -8.70
CA SER A 71 5.52 1.59 -8.28
C SER A 71 4.64 0.92 -7.21
N ALA A 72 3.82 1.71 -6.53
CA ALA A 72 2.78 1.22 -5.61
C ALA A 72 1.51 2.05 -5.76
N MET A 73 0.36 1.46 -5.44
CA MET A 73 -0.93 2.15 -5.47
C MET A 73 -1.45 2.33 -4.05
N CYS A 74 -1.69 3.57 -3.63
CA CYS A 74 -2.39 3.84 -2.37
C CYS A 74 -3.88 3.53 -2.48
N THR A 75 -4.63 3.66 -1.40
CA THR A 75 -6.02 3.18 -1.29
C THR A 75 -6.99 4.34 -1.13
N TYR A 76 -8.29 4.07 -1.30
CA TYR A 76 -9.32 5.03 -0.92
C TYR A 76 -9.54 5.15 0.60
N ASN A 77 -9.34 4.07 1.37
CA ASN A 77 -9.63 4.11 2.81
C ASN A 77 -8.72 5.08 3.57
N MET A 78 -9.21 5.54 4.72
CA MET A 78 -8.37 6.18 5.72
C MET A 78 -7.70 5.11 6.59
N LEU A 79 -6.50 5.40 7.06
CA LEU A 79 -5.75 4.60 8.01
C LEU A 79 -5.31 5.50 9.16
N ASN A 80 -5.84 5.21 10.35
CA ASN A 80 -5.57 5.96 11.57
C ASN A 80 -5.75 7.49 11.38
N GLY A 81 -6.86 7.90 10.78
CA GLY A 81 -7.25 9.32 10.66
C GLY A 81 -6.75 10.05 9.41
N TYR A 82 -6.01 9.38 8.51
CA TYR A 82 -5.50 10.00 7.27
C TYR A 82 -5.76 9.09 6.07
N PHE A 83 -6.15 9.68 4.94
CA PHE A 83 -6.16 8.96 3.66
C PHE A 83 -4.79 8.36 3.38
N THR A 84 -4.71 7.11 2.94
CA THR A 84 -3.41 6.43 2.76
C THR A 84 -2.53 7.14 1.73
N CYS A 85 -3.12 7.77 0.72
CA CYS A 85 -2.42 8.61 -0.25
C CYS A 85 -1.79 9.88 0.35
N GLU A 86 -2.24 10.34 1.51
CA GLU A 86 -1.76 11.54 2.21
C GLU A 86 -1.09 11.22 3.56
N ASN A 87 -1.06 9.94 3.94
CA ASN A 87 -0.53 9.51 5.22
C ASN A 87 1.01 9.56 5.22
N ASP A 88 1.58 10.58 5.85
CA ASP A 88 3.02 10.85 5.91
C ASP A 88 3.81 9.71 6.58
N TRP A 89 3.28 9.12 7.65
CA TRP A 89 3.90 7.97 8.29
C TRP A 89 3.97 6.78 7.34
N LEU A 90 2.88 6.47 6.63
CA LEU A 90 2.84 5.33 5.72
C LEU A 90 3.73 5.56 4.48
N ARG A 91 3.63 6.72 3.84
CA ARG A 91 4.29 7.00 2.55
C ARG A 91 5.73 7.47 2.68
N ASN A 92 6.04 8.33 3.64
CA ASN A 92 7.37 8.92 3.75
C ASN A 92 8.20 8.19 4.80
N THR A 93 7.68 7.98 6.01
CA THR A 93 8.44 7.27 7.06
C THR A 93 8.63 5.81 6.69
N THR A 94 7.54 5.04 6.59
CA THR A 94 7.60 3.59 6.40
C THR A 94 8.09 3.21 5.00
N LEU A 95 7.38 3.63 3.94
CA LEU A 95 7.69 3.19 2.58
C LEU A 95 9.04 3.71 2.07
N ARG A 96 9.34 5.00 2.24
CA ARG A 96 10.56 5.61 1.70
C ARG A 96 11.76 5.53 2.64
N GLN A 97 11.64 6.02 3.87
CA GLN A 97 12.79 6.12 4.79
C GLN A 97 13.18 4.75 5.37
N GLU A 98 12.21 3.97 5.87
CA GLU A 98 12.51 2.68 6.50
C GLU A 98 12.80 1.57 5.48
N TRP A 99 12.04 1.51 4.37
CA TRP A 99 12.18 0.42 3.40
C TRP A 99 13.01 0.77 2.18
N GLY A 100 13.29 2.06 1.94
CA GLY A 100 14.13 2.51 0.83
C GLY A 100 13.43 2.56 -0.53
N PHE A 101 12.10 2.69 -0.59
CA PHE A 101 11.37 2.75 -1.86
C PHE A 101 11.74 3.98 -2.69
N THR A 102 12.26 3.75 -3.90
CA THR A 102 12.72 4.77 -4.86
C THR A 102 11.74 5.03 -5.99
N GLY A 103 10.69 4.21 -6.13
CA GLY A 103 9.67 4.34 -7.16
C GLY A 103 8.66 5.47 -6.92
N PHE A 104 7.56 5.39 -7.67
CA PHE A 104 6.45 6.34 -7.59
C PHE A 104 5.18 5.70 -7.01
N VAL A 105 4.35 6.52 -6.37
CA VAL A 105 3.05 6.10 -5.84
C VAL A 105 1.96 6.74 -6.66
N VAL A 106 0.97 5.94 -7.07
CA VAL A 106 -0.24 6.41 -7.74
C VAL A 106 -1.44 6.30 -6.79
N ALA A 107 -2.44 7.17 -6.99
CA ALA A 107 -3.74 7.01 -6.35
C ALA A 107 -4.49 5.81 -6.93
N ASP A 108 -5.39 5.22 -6.14
CA ASP A 108 -6.49 4.44 -6.69
C ASP A 108 -7.44 5.38 -7.47
N TRP A 109 -8.33 4.81 -8.29
CA TRP A 109 -8.97 5.52 -9.40
C TRP A 109 -9.98 6.61 -9.04
#